data_AF-A0A2P5C8Q6-F1
#
_entry.id   AF-A0A2P5C8Q6-F1
#
_cell.length_a   1.000
_cell.length_b   1.000
_cell.length_c   1.000
_cell.angle_alpha   90.00
_cell.angle_beta   90.00
_cell.angle_gamma   90.00
#
_symmetry.space_group_name_H-M   'P 1'
#
loop_
_entity.id
_entity.type
_entity.pdbx_description
1 polymer ?
#
loop_
_entity_poly.entity_id
_entity_poly.type
_entity_poly.pdbx_seq_one_letter_code
_entity_poly.pdbx_strand_id
1 'polypeptide(L)'
;MDQVMATDGEAQVEEAKEFIEKQRVFEAGTKELFKEDGPYTNGQNLGLLDILTGATLGFYHIQEEIFGAKFLDPQTTPFLFSWVTAINEHPLIKELSPPLDKLVVLLQLFKQSRPISSSD
;
A
#
# COMPACT_ATOMS: atom_id res chain seq x y z
N MET A 1 8.47 -2.50 -36.21
CA MET A 1 8.78 -2.11 -34.81
C MET A 1 7.60 -1.39 -34.17
N ASP A 2 6.79 -0.65 -34.94
CA ASP A 2 5.64 0.12 -34.42
C ASP A 2 4.49 -0.72 -33.83
N GLN A 3 4.23 -1.93 -34.35
CA GLN A 3 3.12 -2.75 -33.89
C GLN A 3 3.37 -3.39 -32.51
N VAL A 4 4.64 -3.68 -32.17
CA VAL A 4 5.04 -4.24 -30.86
C VAL A 4 4.91 -3.19 -29.76
N MET A 5 5.31 -1.93 -30.05
CA MET A 5 5.17 -0.82 -29.10
C MET A 5 3.71 -0.41 -28.85
N ALA A 6 2.83 -0.57 -29.84
CA ALA A 6 1.40 -0.31 -29.68
C ALA A 6 0.72 -1.35 -28.77
N THR A 7 1.02 -2.64 -28.93
CA THR A 7 0.45 -3.71 -28.10
C THR A 7 0.95 -3.69 -26.67
N ASP A 8 2.24 -3.38 -26.46
CA ASP A 8 2.80 -3.24 -25.11
C ASP A 8 2.16 -2.08 -24.34
N GLY A 9 1.78 -1.00 -25.03
CA GLY A 9 1.08 0.15 -24.43
C GLY A 9 -0.36 -0.17 -24.04
N GLU A 10 -1.10 -0.90 -24.87
CA GLU A 10 -2.48 -1.30 -24.58
C GLU A 10 -2.58 -2.24 -23.38
N ALA A 11 -1.70 -3.25 -23.31
CA ALA A 11 -1.62 -4.18 -22.17
C ALA A 11 -1.29 -3.46 -20.86
N GLN A 12 -0.31 -2.54 -20.86
CA GLN A 12 0.04 -1.74 -19.67
C GLN A 12 -1.15 -0.89 -19.17
N VAL A 13 -1.95 -0.35 -20.08
CA VAL A 13 -3.14 0.44 -19.73
C VAL A 13 -4.23 -0.44 -19.13
N GLU A 14 -4.42 -1.67 -19.63
CA GLU A 14 -5.37 -2.63 -19.07
C GLU A 14 -4.96 -3.07 -17.66
N GLU A 15 -3.71 -3.48 -17.45
CA GLU A 15 -3.18 -3.86 -16.14
C GLU A 15 -3.31 -2.73 -15.11
N ALA A 16 -3.02 -1.49 -15.51
CA ALA A 16 -3.17 -0.33 -14.65
C ALA A 16 -4.65 -0.09 -14.25
N LYS A 17 -5.59 -0.27 -15.19
CA LYS A 17 -7.02 -0.15 -14.88
C LYS A 17 -7.49 -1.23 -13.92
N GLU A 18 -7.07 -2.48 -14.13
CA GLU A 18 -7.42 -3.57 -13.21
C GLU A 18 -6.88 -3.33 -11.81
N PHE A 19 -5.64 -2.84 -11.70
CA PHE A 19 -5.03 -2.52 -10.42
C PHE A 19 -5.80 -1.40 -9.69
N ILE A 20 -6.16 -0.33 -10.39
CA ILE A 20 -6.98 0.76 -9.85
C ILE A 20 -8.34 0.24 -9.37
N GLU A 21 -8.98 -0.67 -10.13
CA GLU A 21 -10.27 -1.21 -9.73
C GLU A 21 -10.16 -2.09 -8.48
N LYS A 22 -9.11 -2.92 -8.39
CA LYS A 22 -8.80 -3.70 -7.18
C LYS A 22 -8.54 -2.79 -5.98
N GLN A 23 -7.84 -1.66 -6.17
CA GLN A 23 -7.64 -0.65 -5.13
C GLN A 23 -8.98 -0.06 -4.65
N ARG A 24 -9.91 0.26 -5.55
CA ARG A 24 -11.24 0.79 -5.16
C ARG A 24 -12.07 -0.22 -4.36
N VAL A 25 -12.04 -1.49 -4.77
CA VAL A 25 -12.72 -2.56 -4.01
C VAL A 25 -12.11 -2.71 -2.62
N PHE A 26 -10.78 -2.69 -2.53
CA PHE A 26 -10.07 -2.80 -1.25
C PHE A 26 -10.34 -1.60 -0.32
N GLU A 27 -10.30 -0.38 -0.87
CA GLU A 27 -10.66 0.86 -0.21
C GLU A 27 -12.07 0.80 0.39
N ALA A 28 -13.06 0.45 -0.42
CA ALA A 28 -14.45 0.35 0.00
C ALA A 28 -14.65 -0.71 1.10
N GLY A 29 -14.11 -1.92 0.87
CA GLY A 29 -14.23 -3.02 1.84
C GLY A 29 -13.53 -2.73 3.16
N THR A 30 -12.38 -2.04 3.14
CA THR A 30 -11.67 -1.68 4.36
C THR A 30 -12.46 -0.67 5.19
N LYS A 31 -13.09 0.30 4.53
CA LYS A 31 -13.93 1.31 5.21
C LYS A 31 -15.08 0.68 6.00
N GLU A 32 -15.65 -0.43 5.52
CA GLU A 32 -16.72 -1.15 6.21
C GLU A 32 -16.27 -1.83 7.52
N LEU A 33 -14.96 -2.01 7.72
CA LEU A 33 -14.40 -2.60 8.95
C LEU A 33 -14.34 -1.62 10.12
N PHE A 34 -14.56 -0.32 9.87
CA PHE A 34 -14.44 0.72 10.88
C PHE A 34 -15.77 1.02 11.54
N LYS A 35 -15.72 1.19 12.86
CA LYS A 35 -16.82 1.75 13.64
C LYS A 35 -16.72 3.27 13.62
N GLU A 36 -17.84 3.97 13.82
CA GLU A 36 -17.90 5.44 13.79
C GLU A 36 -17.20 6.14 14.97
N ASP A 37 -16.52 5.39 15.85
CA ASP A 37 -15.98 5.87 17.13
C ASP A 37 -14.48 6.18 17.13
N GLY A 38 -13.82 6.26 15.97
CA GLY A 38 -12.46 6.82 15.89
C GLY A 38 -11.68 6.55 14.60
N PRO A 39 -10.41 6.98 14.54
CA PRO A 39 -9.57 6.88 13.35
C PRO A 39 -8.96 5.47 13.15
N TYR A 40 -9.16 4.55 14.09
CA TYR A 40 -8.59 3.20 14.09
C TYR A 40 -9.67 2.13 14.13
N THR A 41 -9.28 0.89 13.83
CA THR A 41 -10.22 -0.25 13.80
C THR A 41 -10.77 -0.62 15.18
N ASN A 42 -10.11 -0.17 16.26
CA ASN A 42 -10.60 -0.28 17.64
C ASN A 42 -10.99 1.09 18.23
N GLY A 43 -11.61 1.93 17.40
CA GLY A 43 -12.10 3.26 17.77
C GLY A 43 -10.96 4.24 18.00
N GLN A 44 -10.79 4.70 19.24
CA GLN A 44 -9.73 5.66 19.62
C GLN A 44 -8.36 5.02 19.84
N ASN A 45 -8.27 3.69 19.91
CA ASN A 45 -7.02 2.96 20.16
C ASN A 45 -6.62 2.14 18.94
N LEU A 46 -5.31 1.91 18.77
CA LEU A 46 -4.82 0.96 17.76
C LEU A 46 -5.40 -0.44 18.03
N GLY A 47 -5.95 -1.05 16.99
CA GLY A 47 -6.33 -2.45 16.92
C GLY A 47 -5.27 -3.28 16.18
N LEU A 48 -5.51 -4.60 16.12
CA LEU A 48 -4.61 -5.53 15.43
C LEU A 48 -4.44 -5.17 13.95
N LEU A 49 -5.53 -4.82 13.28
CA LEU A 49 -5.49 -4.50 11.85
C LEU A 49 -4.73 -3.20 11.58
N ASP A 50 -4.82 -2.22 12.49
CA ASP A 50 -4.03 -0.98 12.40
C ASP A 50 -2.52 -1.27 12.49
N ILE A 51 -2.12 -2.16 13.41
CA ILE A 51 -0.71 -2.55 13.59
C ILE A 51 -0.19 -3.29 12.36
N LEU A 52 -0.94 -4.26 11.85
CA LEU A 52 -0.56 -5.01 10.64
C LEU A 52 -0.46 -4.08 9.43
N THR A 53 -1.39 -3.15 9.29
CA THR A 53 -1.40 -2.16 8.20
C THR A 53 -0.26 -1.18 8.32
N GLY A 54 0.06 -0.69 9.53
CA GLY A 54 1.24 0.14 9.76
C GLY A 54 2.54 -0.58 9.39
N ALA A 55 2.67 -1.86 9.73
CA ALA A 55 3.84 -2.66 9.38
C ALA A 55 3.98 -2.90 7.87
N THR A 56 2.87 -3.02 7.14
CA THR A 56 2.89 -3.31 5.70
C THR A 56 2.90 -2.07 4.83
N LEU A 57 2.15 -1.02 5.18
CA LEU A 57 1.92 0.18 4.36
C LEU A 57 2.41 1.48 5.01
N GLY A 58 2.88 1.45 6.26
CA GLY A 58 3.33 2.66 6.97
C GLY A 58 4.45 3.43 6.26
N PHE A 59 5.23 2.73 5.43
CA PHE A 59 6.32 3.32 4.65
C PHE A 59 6.04 3.34 3.16
N TYR A 60 4.77 3.48 2.77
CA TYR A 60 4.34 3.41 1.37
C TYR A 60 5.17 4.30 0.44
N HIS A 61 5.52 5.54 0.83
CA HIS A 61 6.34 6.42 0.01
C HIS A 61 7.68 5.79 -0.43
N ILE A 62 8.39 5.10 0.46
CA ILE A 62 9.64 4.39 0.14
C ILE A 62 9.35 3.16 -0.73
N GLN A 63 8.27 2.44 -0.42
CA GLN A 63 7.86 1.27 -1.21
C GLN A 63 7.51 1.66 -2.64
N GLU A 64 6.78 2.74 -2.84
CA GLU A 64 6.39 3.26 -4.16
C GLU A 64 7.62 3.67 -4.98
N GLU A 65 8.60 4.35 -4.35
CA GLU A 65 9.88 4.69 -4.99
C GLU A 65 10.67 3.44 -5.42
N ILE A 66 10.73 2.43 -4.54
CA ILE A 66 11.48 1.20 -4.81
C ILE A 66 10.79 0.35 -5.87
N PHE A 67 9.48 0.12 -5.76
CA PHE A 67 8.73 -0.77 -6.65
C PHE A 67 8.29 -0.08 -7.95
N GLY A 68 8.29 1.26 -8.01
CA GLY A 68 7.86 2.01 -9.17
C GLY A 68 6.34 1.94 -9.43
N ALA A 69 5.56 1.69 -8.38
CA ALA A 69 4.10 1.56 -8.44
C ALA A 69 3.47 2.40 -7.32
N LYS A 70 2.30 3.00 -7.58
CA LYS A 70 1.58 3.83 -6.60
C LYS A 70 0.53 3.00 -5.86
N PHE A 71 0.79 2.67 -4.60
CA PHE A 71 -0.07 1.82 -3.77
C PHE A 71 -1.16 2.61 -3.04
N LEU A 72 -0.85 3.84 -2.62
CA LEU A 72 -1.78 4.71 -1.91
C LEU A 72 -1.87 6.06 -2.61
N ASP A 73 -2.95 6.26 -3.35
CA ASP A 73 -3.25 7.53 -4.01
C ASP A 73 -4.42 8.22 -3.30
N PRO A 74 -4.26 9.43 -2.74
CA PRO A 74 -5.38 10.17 -2.16
C PRO A 74 -6.60 10.32 -3.10
N GLN A 75 -6.40 10.28 -4.41
CA GLN A 75 -7.48 10.39 -5.40
C GLN A 75 -8.26 9.08 -5.59
N THR A 76 -7.61 7.93 -5.40
CA THR A 76 -8.20 6.59 -5.67
C THR A 76 -8.53 5.86 -4.38
N THR A 77 -7.72 6.04 -3.34
CA THR A 77 -7.79 5.40 -2.03
C THR A 77 -7.73 6.44 -0.88
N PRO A 78 -8.65 7.44 -0.84
CA PRO A 78 -8.62 8.53 0.14
C PRO A 78 -8.72 8.06 1.61
N PHE A 79 -9.54 7.06 1.89
CA PHE A 79 -9.74 6.48 3.21
C PHE A 79 -8.49 5.73 3.67
N LEU A 80 -7.96 4.80 2.86
CA LEU A 80 -6.74 4.09 3.20
C LEU A 80 -5.56 5.06 3.40
N PHE A 81 -5.46 6.08 2.56
CA PHE A 81 -4.44 7.13 2.70
C PHE A 81 -4.58 7.85 4.05
N SER A 82 -5.79 8.29 4.41
CA SER A 82 -6.04 8.95 5.70
C SER A 82 -5.76 8.02 6.88
N TRP A 83 -6.14 6.75 6.77
CA TRP A 83 -5.97 5.76 7.84
C TRP A 83 -4.50 5.43 8.08
N VAL A 84 -3.73 5.14 7.03
CA VAL A 84 -2.27 4.91 7.13
C VAL A 84 -1.57 6.16 7.67
N THR A 85 -2.01 7.34 7.26
CA THR A 85 -1.49 8.60 7.81
C THR A 85 -1.76 8.70 9.31
N ALA A 86 -2.98 8.38 9.77
CA ALA A 86 -3.31 8.38 11.20
C ALA A 86 -2.48 7.37 12.00
N ILE A 87 -2.26 6.15 11.46
CA ILE A 87 -1.38 5.15 12.08
C ILE A 87 0.04 5.69 12.22
N ASN A 88 0.60 6.27 11.17
CA ASN A 88 1.96 6.83 11.18
C ASN A 88 2.11 8.02 12.14
N GLU A 89 1.03 8.79 12.34
CA GLU A 89 1.00 9.91 13.28
C GLU A 89 0.87 9.47 14.74
N HIS A 90 0.52 8.21 15.01
CA HIS A 90 0.39 7.68 16.36
C HIS A 90 1.74 7.70 17.11
N PRO A 91 1.82 8.24 18.34
CA PRO A 91 3.08 8.41 19.07
C PRO A 91 3.92 7.13 19.20
N LEU A 92 3.28 6.00 19.55
CA LEU A 92 3.95 4.71 19.66
C LEU A 92 4.54 4.23 18.32
N ILE A 93 3.88 4.50 17.19
CA ILE A 93 4.37 4.07 15.87
C ILE A 93 5.59 4.91 15.47
N LYS A 94 5.57 6.22 15.76
CA LYS A 94 6.73 7.09 15.55
C LYS A 94 7.94 6.66 16.38
N GLU A 95 7.72 6.31 17.64
CA GLU A 95 8.79 5.83 18.53
C GLU A 95 9.38 4.50 18.06
N LEU A 96 8.53 3.59 17.57
CA LEU A 96 8.93 2.25 17.15
C LEU A 96 9.34 2.17 15.66
N SER A 97 9.31 3.28 14.92
CA SER A 97 9.62 3.28 13.50
C SER A 97 11.08 2.83 13.25
N PRO A 98 11.32 1.86 12.36
CA PRO A 98 12.66 1.39 12.06
C PRO A 98 13.50 2.48 11.39
N PRO A 99 14.83 2.41 11.51
CA PRO A 99 15.73 3.24 10.72
C PRO A 99 15.46 3.08 9.22
N LEU A 100 15.24 4.21 8.52
CA LEU A 100 14.81 4.21 7.11
C LEU A 100 15.85 3.56 6.18
N ASP A 101 17.14 3.70 6.48
CA ASP A 101 18.24 3.08 5.75
C ASP A 101 18.13 1.55 5.73
N LYS A 102 17.81 0.95 6.88
CA LYS A 102 17.61 -0.52 7.00
C LYS A 102 16.36 -0.98 6.25
N LEU A 103 15.29 -0.19 6.31
CA LEU A 103 14.07 -0.49 5.60
C LEU A 103 14.25 -0.48 4.08
N VAL A 104 14.98 0.52 3.55
CA VAL A 104 15.31 0.59 2.11
C VAL A 104 16.07 -0.66 1.67
N VAL A 105 17.08 -1.10 2.44
CA VAL A 105 17.82 -2.34 2.15
C VAL A 105 16.90 -3.55 2.13
N LEU A 106 16.02 -3.69 3.12
CA LEU A 106 15.04 -4.79 3.17
C LEU A 106 14.11 -4.80 1.96
N LEU A 107 13.56 -3.64 1.58
CA LEU A 107 12.65 -3.51 0.44
C LEU A 107 13.36 -3.78 -0.90
N GLN A 108 14.62 -3.36 -1.04
CA GLN A 108 15.45 -3.69 -2.19
C GLN A 108 15.71 -5.20 -2.28
N LEU A 109 15.96 -5.88 -1.15
CA LEU A 109 16.05 -7.33 -1.12
C LEU A 109 14.74 -7.98 -1.58
N PHE A 110 13.59 -7.50 -1.08
CA PHE A 110 12.27 -7.99 -1.53
C PHE A 110 12.06 -7.81 -3.04
N LYS A 111 12.44 -6.66 -3.60
CA LYS A 111 12.36 -6.40 -5.05
C LYS A 111 13.23 -7.36 -5.87
N GLN A 112 14.40 -7.73 -5.34
CA GLN A 112 15.34 -8.63 -6.02
C GLN A 112 14.98 -10.10 -5.87
N SER A 113 14.36 -10.48 -4.75
CA SER A 113 13.72 -11.78 -4.61
C SER A 113 12.48 -11.82 -5.50
N ARG A 114 12.65 -12.35 -6.72
CA ARG A 114 11.53 -12.70 -7.62
C ARG A 114 10.39 -13.35 -6.81
N PRO A 115 9.11 -13.04 -7.09
CA PRO A 115 8.02 -13.78 -6.49
C PRO A 115 8.21 -15.27 -6.78
N ILE A 116 7.90 -16.10 -5.77
CA ILE A 116 7.68 -17.53 -5.90
C ILE A 116 6.78 -17.69 -7.13
N SER A 117 7.28 -18.34 -8.17
CA SER A 117 6.47 -18.69 -9.32
C SER A 117 5.24 -19.42 -8.80
N SER A 118 4.04 -18.88 -9.02
CA SER A 118 2.88 -19.74 -9.15
C SER A 118 3.05 -20.49 -10.47
N SER A 119 3.81 -21.58 -10.42
CA SER A 119 3.56 -22.73 -11.27
C SER A 119 2.26 -23.36 -10.77
N ASP A 120 1.15 -22.98 -11.41
CA ASP A 120 0.21 -23.88 -12.10
C ASP A 120 -1.07 -23.11 -12.50
#